data_AF-A0A5E4IDP9-F1
#
_entry.id   AF-A0A5E4IDP9-F1
#
_cell.length_a   1.000
_cell.length_b   1.000
_cell.length_c   1.000
_cell.angle_alpha   90.00
_cell.angle_beta   90.00
_cell.angle_gamma   90.00
#
_symmetry.space_group_name_H-M   'P 1'
#
loop_
_entity.id
_entity.type
_entity.pdbx_description
1 polymer ?
#
loop_
_entity_poly.entity_id
_entity_poly.type
_entity_poly.pdbx_seq_one_letter_code
_entity_poly.pdbx_strand_id
1 'polypeptide(L)'
;MSSLEYERLHHNLRLLELITFDSILDNYLEIAAKDGKSTIEILDYLVAQEVGSKEARACALRMRLAGFPVEKRLEDFDFKFQSSLDKASIKDLASMRFIHNCENIVFLGPPGLGKTHLAIALGIEAINAGFRVNFANVSILVERLSKAEKERKLEDKIRGLSKYQVLIIDEIGYLPFDELGAHCFFQLIS
;
A
#
# COMPACT_ATOMS: atom_id res chain seq x y z
N MET A 1 30.10 -7.90 -30.02
CA MET A 1 29.14 -6.77 -30.07
C MET A 1 29.95 -5.51 -30.29
N SER A 2 29.53 -4.58 -31.14
CA SER A 2 30.27 -3.32 -31.25
C SER A 2 30.17 -2.62 -29.88
N SER A 3 31.31 -2.19 -29.31
CA SER A 3 31.34 -1.59 -27.97
C SER A 3 30.34 -0.43 -27.82
N LEU A 4 30.08 0.28 -28.91
CA LEU A 4 29.12 1.38 -29.00
C LEU A 4 27.66 0.95 -28.77
N GLU A 5 27.23 -0.19 -29.32
CA GLU A 5 25.87 -0.69 -29.12
C GLU A 5 25.63 -1.12 -27.67
N TYR A 6 26.65 -1.75 -27.07
CA TYR A 6 26.63 -2.22 -25.70
C TYR A 6 26.60 -1.04 -24.71
N GLU A 7 27.46 -0.04 -24.89
CA GLU A 7 27.44 1.18 -24.07
C GLU A 7 26.12 1.94 -24.20
N ARG A 8 25.58 2.04 -25.41
CA ARG A 8 24.29 2.68 -25.66
C ARG A 8 23.15 1.94 -24.96
N LEU A 9 23.19 0.61 -24.91
CA LEU A 9 22.18 -0.18 -24.21
C LEU A 9 22.19 0.14 -22.71
N HIS A 10 23.33 0.01 -22.04
CA HIS A 10 23.46 0.34 -20.61
C HIS A 10 23.07 1.79 -20.31
N HIS A 11 23.45 2.73 -21.17
CA HIS A 11 23.03 4.13 -21.03
C HIS A 11 21.51 4.28 -21.08
N ASN A 12 20.84 3.66 -22.06
CA ASN A 12 19.38 3.72 -22.19
C ASN A 12 18.67 3.03 -21.02
N LEU A 13 19.18 1.89 -20.54
CA LEU A 13 18.62 1.19 -19.38
C LEU A 13 18.64 2.08 -18.13
N ARG A 14 19.73 2.82 -17.90
CA ARG A 14 19.84 3.78 -16.80
C ARG A 14 18.91 4.97 -16.97
N LEU A 15 18.79 5.53 -18.18
CA LEU A 15 17.87 6.64 -18.46
C LEU A 15 16.39 6.25 -18.24
N LEU A 16 16.04 5.00 -18.51
CA LEU A 16 14.70 4.44 -18.29
C LEU A 16 14.49 3.89 -16.86
N GLU A 17 15.48 4.05 -15.98
CA GLU A 17 15.49 3.51 -14.61
C GLU A 17 15.23 2.00 -14.56
N LEU A 18 15.75 1.25 -15.53
CA LEU A 18 15.70 -0.22 -15.59
C LEU A 18 16.91 -0.81 -14.85
N ILE A 19 16.97 -0.55 -13.55
CA ILE A 19 18.15 -0.76 -12.69
C ILE A 19 18.51 -2.24 -12.55
N THR A 20 17.51 -3.10 -12.36
CA THR A 20 17.70 -4.55 -12.23
C THR A 20 18.06 -5.16 -13.56
N PHE A 21 17.45 -4.71 -14.66
CA PHE A 21 17.85 -5.13 -16.01
C PHE A 21 19.34 -4.81 -16.24
N ASP A 22 19.75 -3.55 -16.02
CA ASP A 22 21.14 -3.08 -16.19
C ASP A 22 22.13 -3.93 -15.39
N SER A 23 21.77 -4.32 -14.16
CA SER A 23 22.66 -5.03 -13.26
C SER A 23 22.79 -6.53 -13.52
N ILE A 24 21.77 -7.18 -14.08
CA ILE A 24 21.78 -8.63 -14.33
C ILE A 24 22.08 -9.01 -15.78
N LEU A 25 22.09 -8.03 -16.70
CA LEU A 25 22.21 -8.24 -18.14
C LEU A 25 23.38 -9.15 -18.51
N ASP A 26 24.60 -8.79 -18.10
CA ASP A 26 25.82 -9.51 -18.49
C ASP A 26 25.82 -10.95 -17.99
N ASN A 27 25.54 -11.11 -16.69
CA ASN A 27 25.48 -12.42 -16.04
C ASN A 27 24.43 -13.32 -16.70
N TYR A 28 23.28 -12.77 -17.07
CA TYR A 28 22.21 -13.56 -17.66
C TYR A 28 22.47 -13.89 -19.13
N LEU A 29 23.12 -13.01 -19.90
CA LEU A 29 23.53 -13.32 -21.28
C LEU A 29 24.53 -14.48 -21.32
N GLU A 30 25.46 -14.56 -20.37
CA GLU A 30 26.40 -15.68 -20.27
C GLU A 30 25.69 -17.02 -20.00
N ILE A 31 24.67 -17.01 -19.14
CA ILE A 31 23.85 -18.20 -18.83
C ILE A 31 23.03 -18.59 -20.05
N ALA A 32 22.34 -17.63 -20.65
CA ALA A 32 21.47 -17.85 -21.81
C ALA A 32 22.22 -18.40 -23.03
N ALA A 33 23.48 -17.97 -23.22
CA ALA A 33 24.35 -18.50 -24.26
C ALA A 33 24.69 -19.98 -24.06
N LYS A 34 24.83 -20.44 -22.81
CA LYS A 34 25.09 -21.86 -22.47
C LYS A 34 23.83 -22.71 -22.64
N ASP A 35 22.68 -22.17 -22.27
CA ASP A 35 21.40 -22.88 -22.30
C ASP A 35 20.71 -22.83 -23.68
N GLY A 36 21.28 -22.11 -24.65
CA GLY A 36 20.71 -21.98 -26.00
C GLY A 36 19.38 -21.24 -26.05
N LYS A 37 19.14 -20.31 -25.11
CA LYS A 37 17.88 -19.56 -25.04
C LYS A 37 17.71 -18.63 -26.24
N SER A 38 16.49 -18.53 -26.73
CA SER A 38 16.12 -17.59 -27.78
C SER A 38 16.19 -16.14 -27.29
N THR A 39 16.32 -15.19 -28.21
CA THR A 39 16.33 -13.75 -27.89
C THR A 39 15.08 -13.31 -27.14
N ILE A 40 13.91 -13.87 -27.46
CA ILE A 40 12.65 -13.53 -26.80
C ILE A 40 12.65 -14.02 -25.35
N GLU A 41 13.11 -15.24 -25.07
CA GLU A 41 13.23 -15.76 -23.70
C GLU A 41 14.22 -14.95 -22.86
N ILE A 42 15.27 -14.42 -23.51
CA ILE A 42 16.23 -13.56 -22.83
C ILE A 42 15.56 -12.24 -22.40
N LEU A 43 14.92 -11.56 -23.35
CA LEU A 43 14.25 -10.28 -23.11
C LEU A 43 13.09 -10.43 -22.12
N ASP A 44 12.27 -11.46 -22.26
CA ASP A 44 11.14 -11.74 -21.36
C ASP A 44 11.61 -11.88 -19.91
N TYR A 45 12.65 -12.69 -19.66
CA TYR A 45 13.20 -12.85 -18.32
C TYR A 45 13.74 -11.53 -17.74
N LEU A 46 14.56 -10.81 -18.50
CA LEU A 46 15.17 -9.56 -18.02
C LEU A 46 14.12 -8.49 -17.71
N VAL A 47 13.10 -8.36 -18.57
CA VAL A 47 11.97 -7.46 -18.35
C VAL A 47 11.15 -7.92 -17.14
N ALA A 48 10.86 -9.21 -17.00
CA ALA A 48 10.11 -9.74 -15.86
C ALA A 48 10.84 -9.47 -14.52
N GLN A 49 12.16 -9.64 -14.47
CA GLN A 49 12.94 -9.30 -13.27
C GLN A 49 12.88 -7.80 -12.95
N GLU A 50 12.95 -6.94 -13.96
CA GLU A 50 12.82 -5.48 -13.76
C GLU A 50 11.42 -5.09 -13.27
N VAL A 51 10.36 -5.65 -13.86
CA VAL A 51 8.98 -5.42 -13.44
C VAL A 51 8.79 -5.85 -11.99
N GLY A 52 9.19 -7.07 -11.62
CA GLY A 52 9.09 -7.56 -10.26
C GLY A 52 9.86 -6.69 -9.25
N SER A 53 11.06 -6.21 -9.62
CA SER A 53 11.84 -5.28 -8.80
C SER A 53 11.17 -3.92 -8.64
N LYS A 54 10.58 -3.36 -9.71
CA LYS A 54 9.83 -2.09 -9.65
C LYS A 54 8.58 -2.23 -8.77
N GLU A 55 7.84 -3.31 -8.91
CA GLU A 55 6.67 -3.60 -8.08
C GLU A 55 7.03 -3.77 -6.61
N ALA A 56 8.08 -4.53 -6.29
CA ALA A 56 8.57 -4.71 -4.93
C ALA A 56 9.00 -3.39 -4.29
N ARG A 57 9.75 -2.55 -5.02
CA ARG A 57 10.14 -1.20 -4.56
C ARG A 57 8.93 -0.31 -4.32
N ALA A 58 7.95 -0.32 -5.23
CA ALA A 58 6.73 0.46 -5.10
C ALA A 58 5.88 -0.01 -3.92
N CYS A 59 5.75 -1.32 -3.70
CA CYS A 59 5.08 -1.92 -2.56
C CYS A 59 5.77 -1.52 -1.23
N ALA A 60 7.09 -1.68 -1.14
CA ALA A 60 7.86 -1.28 0.03
C ALA A 60 7.72 0.22 0.36
N LEU A 61 7.70 1.08 -0.67
CA LEU A 61 7.44 2.51 -0.49
C LEU A 61 6.05 2.77 0.06
N ARG A 62 5.01 2.14 -0.52
CA ARG A 62 3.62 2.26 -0.02
C ARG A 62 3.51 1.78 1.41
N MET A 63 4.13 0.64 1.76
CA MET A 63 4.18 0.09 3.12
C MET A 63 4.78 1.11 4.11
N ARG A 64 5.92 1.70 3.76
CA ARG A 64 6.56 2.73 4.59
C ARG A 64 5.69 3.98 4.74
N LEU A 65 5.07 4.44 3.66
CA LEU A 65 4.23 5.64 3.67
C LEU A 65 2.86 5.44 4.33
N ALA A 66 2.41 4.19 4.46
CA ALA A 66 1.15 3.88 5.13
C ALA A 66 1.17 4.22 6.62
N GLY A 67 2.34 4.19 7.26
CA GLY A 67 2.50 4.63 8.65
C GLY A 67 1.87 3.68 9.68
N PHE A 68 1.80 2.38 9.37
CA PHE A 68 1.34 1.38 10.32
C PHE A 68 2.22 1.38 11.59
N PRO A 69 1.62 1.29 12.79
CA PRO A 69 2.38 1.23 14.04
C PRO A 69 3.11 -0.10 14.21
N VAL A 70 2.55 -1.17 13.65
CA VAL A 70 3.07 -2.54 13.68
C VAL A 70 2.69 -3.25 12.38
N GLU A 71 3.48 -4.24 11.98
CA GLU A 71 3.10 -5.16 10.90
C GLU A 71 2.22 -6.28 11.47
N LYS A 72 1.02 -6.46 10.89
CA LYS A 72 0.05 -7.49 11.29
C LYS A 72 -0.61 -8.05 10.05
N ARG A 73 -0.39 -9.32 9.72
CA ARG A 73 -0.94 -9.94 8.51
C ARG A 73 -2.23 -10.70 8.82
N LEU A 74 -3.04 -10.97 7.80
CA LEU A 74 -4.26 -11.77 7.98
C LEU A 74 -3.92 -13.20 8.40
N GLU A 75 -2.76 -13.72 7.96
CA GLU A 75 -2.23 -15.03 8.32
C GLU A 75 -1.92 -15.14 9.84
N ASP A 76 -1.56 -14.03 10.47
CA ASP A 76 -1.26 -13.97 11.91
C ASP A 76 -2.52 -13.84 12.78
N PHE A 77 -3.71 -13.69 12.18
CA PHE A 77 -4.93 -13.46 12.93
C PHE A 77 -5.53 -14.77 13.45
N ASP A 78 -5.66 -14.88 14.79
CA ASP A 78 -6.29 -16.05 15.41
C ASP A 78 -7.82 -15.97 15.32
N PHE A 79 -8.37 -16.52 14.24
CA PHE A 79 -9.81 -16.67 14.07
C PHE A 79 -10.46 -17.68 15.03
N LYS A 80 -9.69 -18.53 15.73
CA LYS A 80 -10.28 -19.40 16.76
C LYS A 80 -10.57 -18.62 18.03
N PHE A 81 -9.72 -17.65 18.37
CA PHE A 81 -9.95 -16.73 19.48
C PHE A 81 -11.19 -15.84 19.25
N GLN A 82 -11.41 -15.39 18.01
CA GLN A 82 -12.61 -14.64 17.63
C GLN A 82 -13.55 -15.47 16.74
N SER A 83 -14.19 -16.48 17.34
CA SER A 83 -15.07 -17.41 16.62
C SER A 83 -16.38 -16.81 16.10
N SER A 84 -16.78 -15.64 16.61
CA SER A 84 -17.98 -14.93 16.16
C SER A 84 -17.79 -14.20 14.82
N LEU A 85 -16.54 -14.03 14.37
CA LEU A 85 -16.23 -13.34 13.13
C LEU A 85 -16.38 -14.30 11.95
N ASP A 86 -17.18 -13.91 10.97
CA ASP A 86 -17.30 -14.65 9.73
C ASP A 86 -16.01 -14.53 8.88
N LYS A 87 -15.31 -15.66 8.74
CA LYS A 87 -14.10 -15.77 7.92
C LYS A 87 -14.38 -15.46 6.45
N ALA A 88 -15.58 -15.78 5.95
CA ALA A 88 -15.92 -15.52 4.55
C ALA A 88 -15.99 -14.02 4.29
N SER A 89 -16.63 -13.26 5.18
CA SER A 89 -16.65 -11.80 5.13
C SER A 89 -15.24 -11.19 5.15
N ILE A 90 -14.33 -11.63 6.02
CA ILE A 90 -12.95 -11.11 6.03
C ILE A 90 -12.20 -11.43 4.74
N LYS A 91 -12.41 -12.62 4.16
CA LYS A 91 -11.82 -12.97 2.86
C LYS A 91 -12.39 -12.15 1.72
N ASP A 92 -13.69 -11.83 1.74
CA ASP A 92 -14.31 -10.94 0.78
C ASP A 92 -13.70 -9.53 0.88
N LEU A 93 -13.52 -9.01 2.09
CA LEU A 93 -12.81 -7.74 2.29
C LEU A 93 -11.35 -7.80 1.78
N ALA A 94 -10.65 -8.91 1.98
CA ALA A 94 -9.29 -9.12 1.47
C ALA A 94 -9.20 -9.14 -0.07
N SER A 95 -10.31 -9.33 -0.78
CA SER A 95 -10.38 -9.20 -2.24
C SER A 95 -10.31 -7.75 -2.74
N MET A 96 -10.34 -6.76 -1.82
CA MET A 96 -10.34 -5.32 -2.11
C MET A 96 -11.58 -4.81 -2.87
N ARG A 97 -12.64 -5.63 -2.97
CA ARG A 97 -13.90 -5.24 -3.64
C ARG A 97 -14.52 -3.96 -3.05
N PHE A 98 -14.44 -3.79 -1.74
CA PHE A 98 -14.95 -2.60 -1.05
C PHE A 98 -14.29 -1.30 -1.54
N ILE A 99 -13.01 -1.34 -1.94
CA ILE A 99 -12.30 -0.17 -2.49
C ILE A 99 -12.91 0.22 -3.84
N HIS A 100 -13.18 -0.76 -4.70
CA HIS A 100 -13.78 -0.53 -6.01
C HIS A 100 -15.24 -0.05 -5.92
N ASN A 101 -15.96 -0.48 -4.89
CA ASN A 101 -17.34 -0.06 -4.62
C ASN A 101 -17.43 1.27 -3.85
N CYS A 102 -16.31 1.86 -3.43
CA CYS A 102 -16.27 3.03 -2.54
C CYS A 102 -17.05 2.81 -1.23
N GLU A 103 -16.91 1.63 -0.63
CA GLU A 103 -17.59 1.24 0.60
C GLU A 103 -16.71 1.47 1.84
N ASN A 104 -17.33 1.92 2.93
CA ASN A 104 -16.68 2.07 4.23
C ASN A 104 -16.77 0.79 5.05
N ILE A 105 -15.66 0.39 5.66
CA ILE A 105 -15.61 -0.75 6.61
C ILE A 105 -15.56 -0.20 8.03
N VAL A 106 -16.45 -0.69 8.89
CA VAL A 106 -16.47 -0.34 10.32
C VAL A 106 -16.35 -1.61 11.14
N PHE A 107 -15.26 -1.72 11.92
CA PHE A 107 -15.09 -2.79 12.90
C PHE A 107 -15.69 -2.39 14.25
N LEU A 108 -16.71 -3.13 14.68
CA LEU A 108 -17.40 -2.87 15.95
C LEU A 108 -17.11 -3.94 17.01
N GLY A 109 -17.18 -3.55 18.28
CA GLY A 109 -17.17 -4.46 19.44
C GLY A 109 -16.21 -4.02 20.56
N PRO A 110 -16.07 -4.83 21.63
CA PRO A 110 -15.18 -4.55 22.75
C PRO A 110 -13.70 -4.38 22.37
N PRO A 111 -12.88 -3.64 23.16
CA PRO A 111 -11.43 -3.60 22.99
C PRO A 111 -10.79 -4.98 23.07
N GLY A 112 -9.60 -5.13 22.48
CA GLY A 112 -8.80 -6.35 22.57
C GLY A 112 -9.23 -7.50 21.65
N LEU A 113 -10.26 -7.32 20.82
CA LEU A 113 -10.76 -8.35 19.90
C LEU A 113 -10.11 -8.32 18.50
N GLY A 114 -8.97 -7.63 18.36
CA GLY A 114 -8.19 -7.62 17.12
C GLY A 114 -8.71 -6.73 15.98
N LYS A 115 -9.52 -5.70 16.27
CA LYS A 115 -9.99 -4.74 15.25
C LYS A 115 -8.85 -4.02 14.54
N THR A 116 -7.93 -3.44 15.32
CA THR A 116 -6.72 -2.79 14.80
C THR A 116 -5.87 -3.77 13.99
N HIS A 117 -5.76 -5.03 14.42
CA HIS A 117 -5.06 -6.07 13.66
C HIS A 117 -5.72 -6.25 12.30
N LEU A 118 -7.03 -6.50 12.24
CA LEU A 118 -7.76 -6.70 10.99
C LEU A 118 -7.66 -5.49 10.07
N ALA A 119 -7.78 -4.28 10.61
CA ALA A 119 -7.65 -3.05 9.84
C ALA A 119 -6.25 -2.91 9.21
N ILE A 120 -5.19 -3.13 10.00
CA ILE A 120 -3.81 -3.13 9.49
C ILE A 120 -3.61 -4.23 8.45
N ALA A 121 -4.08 -5.44 8.73
CA ALA A 121 -3.92 -6.59 7.85
C ALA A 121 -4.60 -6.39 6.49
N LEU A 122 -5.83 -5.88 6.47
CA LEU A 122 -6.51 -5.50 5.23
C LEU A 122 -5.80 -4.33 4.53
N GLY A 123 -5.22 -3.40 5.27
CA GLY A 123 -4.38 -2.34 4.72
C GLY A 123 -3.12 -2.87 4.05
N ILE A 124 -2.48 -3.89 4.62
CA ILE A 124 -1.34 -4.57 4.01
C ILE A 124 -1.75 -5.27 2.71
N GLU A 125 -2.89 -5.98 2.69
CA GLU A 125 -3.42 -6.58 1.46
C GLU A 125 -3.74 -5.55 0.39
N ALA A 126 -4.30 -4.38 0.77
CA ALA A 126 -4.54 -3.29 -0.15
C ALA A 126 -3.22 -2.75 -0.76
N ILE A 127 -2.15 -2.67 0.03
CA ILE A 127 -0.82 -2.26 -0.48
C ILE A 127 -0.26 -3.30 -1.45
N ASN A 128 -0.40 -4.58 -1.13
CA ASN A 128 0.02 -5.68 -2.01
C ASN A 128 -0.74 -5.64 -3.34
N ALA A 129 -2.03 -5.26 -3.32
CA ALA A 129 -2.85 -5.02 -4.50
C ALA A 129 -2.55 -3.69 -5.23
N GLY A 130 -1.57 -2.91 -4.76
CA GLY A 130 -1.09 -1.69 -5.41
C GLY A 130 -1.76 -0.39 -4.95
N PHE A 131 -2.67 -0.44 -3.99
CA PHE A 131 -3.37 0.72 -3.46
C PHE A 131 -2.53 1.51 -2.45
N ARG A 132 -2.73 2.83 -2.41
CA ARG A 132 -2.14 3.69 -1.39
C ARG A 132 -3.03 3.68 -0.16
N VAL A 133 -2.42 3.35 0.97
CA VAL A 133 -3.09 3.28 2.27
C VAL A 133 -2.47 4.31 3.20
N ASN A 134 -3.25 4.88 4.11
CA ASN A 134 -2.75 5.65 5.23
C ASN A 134 -3.43 5.22 6.54
N PHE A 135 -2.62 4.93 7.55
CA PHE A 135 -3.07 4.66 8.91
C PHE A 135 -2.97 5.94 9.75
N ALA A 136 -4.03 6.26 10.48
CA ALA A 136 -4.06 7.39 11.38
C ALA A 136 -4.83 7.05 12.66
N ASN A 137 -4.27 7.45 13.80
CA ASN A 137 -5.04 7.55 15.03
C ASN A 137 -6.02 8.72 14.90
N VAL A 138 -7.29 8.48 15.24
CA VAL A 138 -8.35 9.48 15.08
C VAL A 138 -8.06 10.80 15.82
N SER A 139 -7.42 10.73 16.98
CA SER A 139 -7.14 11.90 17.83
C SER A 139 -6.15 12.83 17.15
N ILE A 140 -5.07 12.24 16.61
CA ILE A 140 -4.04 12.96 15.87
C ILE A 140 -4.61 13.50 14.56
N LEU A 141 -5.46 12.72 13.89
CA LEU A 141 -6.11 13.13 12.64
C LEU A 141 -6.99 14.36 12.87
N VAL A 142 -7.88 14.30 13.85
CA VAL A 142 -8.80 15.39 14.18
C VAL A 142 -8.04 16.64 14.64
N GLU A 143 -7.03 16.50 15.49
CA GLU A 143 -6.19 17.64 15.89
C GLU A 143 -5.57 18.34 14.67
N ARG A 144 -5.05 17.57 13.71
CA ARG A 144 -4.48 18.10 12.46
C ARG A 144 -5.52 18.78 11.57
N LEU A 145 -6.72 18.22 11.48
CA LEU A 145 -7.81 18.80 10.69
C LEU A 145 -8.32 20.10 11.34
N SER A 146 -8.57 20.10 12.65
CA SER A 146 -8.98 21.28 13.40
C SER A 146 -7.94 22.41 13.33
N LYS A 147 -6.64 22.06 13.34
CA LYS A 147 -5.57 23.04 13.11
C LYS A 147 -5.60 23.59 11.67
N ALA A 148 -5.74 22.72 10.67
CA ALA A 148 -5.83 23.13 9.28
C ALA A 148 -7.03 24.05 9.02
N GLU A 149 -8.17 23.80 9.67
CA GLU A 149 -9.35 24.65 9.59
C GLU A 149 -9.11 26.05 10.17
N LYS A 150 -8.47 26.14 11.34
CA LYS A 150 -8.05 27.44 11.93
C LYS A 150 -7.09 28.20 11.02
N GLU A 151 -6.27 27.49 10.25
CA GLU A 151 -5.33 28.07 9.28
C GLU A 151 -5.95 28.29 7.87
N ARG A 152 -7.24 27.98 7.67
CA ARG A 152 -7.93 28.03 6.37
C ARG A 152 -7.28 27.17 5.28
N LYS A 153 -6.76 25.99 5.67
CA LYS A 153 -6.09 25.00 4.81
C LYS A 153 -6.76 23.62 4.88
N LEU A 154 -7.99 23.53 5.40
CA LEU A 154 -8.69 22.26 5.56
C LEU A 154 -8.89 21.54 4.22
N GLU A 155 -9.32 22.26 3.18
CA GLU A 155 -9.51 21.70 1.84
C GLU A 155 -8.23 21.10 1.26
N ASP A 156 -7.10 21.78 1.40
CA ASP A 156 -5.80 21.27 0.96
C ASP A 156 -5.40 20.01 1.73
N LYS A 157 -5.72 19.97 3.03
CA LYS A 157 -5.44 18.82 3.87
C LYS A 157 -6.30 17.62 3.49
N ILE A 158 -7.60 17.82 3.29
CA ILE A 158 -8.53 16.78 2.82
C ILE A 158 -8.08 16.28 1.46
N ARG A 159 -7.80 17.17 0.49
CA ARG A 159 -7.29 16.80 -0.84
C ARG A 159 -6.01 15.97 -0.78
N GLY A 160 -5.14 16.25 0.19
CA GLY A 160 -3.96 15.44 0.46
C GLY A 160 -4.30 14.02 0.92
N LEU A 161 -5.28 13.89 1.82
CA LEU A 161 -5.76 12.61 2.34
C LEU A 161 -6.56 11.81 1.29
N SER A 162 -7.31 12.48 0.41
CA SER A 162 -8.06 11.83 -0.68
C SER A 162 -7.17 11.18 -1.76
N LYS A 163 -5.85 11.37 -1.71
CA LYS A 163 -4.89 10.67 -2.59
C LYS A 163 -4.71 9.20 -2.20
N TYR A 164 -5.06 8.84 -0.96
CA TYR A 164 -5.06 7.46 -0.48
C TYR A 164 -6.40 6.82 -0.83
N GLN A 165 -6.35 5.59 -1.35
CA GLN A 165 -7.56 4.82 -1.66
C GLN A 165 -8.16 4.19 -0.39
N VAL A 166 -7.34 4.00 0.65
CA VAL A 166 -7.78 3.50 1.96
C VAL A 166 -7.21 4.38 3.06
N LEU A 167 -8.09 4.93 3.88
CA LEU A 167 -7.76 5.61 5.13
C LEU A 167 -8.21 4.72 6.29
N ILE A 168 -7.25 4.18 7.04
CA ILE A 168 -7.52 3.43 8.26
C ILE A 168 -7.50 4.40 9.42
N ILE A 169 -8.64 4.53 10.09
CA ILE A 169 -8.85 5.46 11.20
C ILE A 169 -9.08 4.62 12.45
N ASP A 170 -8.10 4.60 13.35
CA ASP A 170 -8.14 3.78 14.56
C ASP A 170 -8.53 4.59 15.81
N GLU A 171 -9.00 3.89 16.84
CA GLU A 171 -9.39 4.41 18.16
C GLU A 171 -10.57 5.40 18.18
N ILE A 172 -11.44 5.36 17.17
CA ILE A 172 -12.65 6.22 17.09
C ILE A 172 -13.56 6.15 18.33
N GLY A 173 -13.60 5.01 19.01
CA GLY A 173 -14.50 4.76 20.14
C GLY A 173 -14.10 5.40 21.48
N TYR A 174 -12.93 6.03 21.59
CA TYR A 174 -12.39 6.52 22.87
C TYR A 174 -12.29 8.04 23.00
N LEU A 175 -12.54 8.80 21.92
CA LEU A 175 -12.34 10.23 21.93
C LEU A 175 -13.66 11.02 21.95
N PRO A 176 -13.90 11.91 22.93
CA PRO A 176 -14.91 12.94 22.77
C PRO A 176 -14.40 13.95 21.74
N PHE A 177 -15.01 14.00 20.57
CA PHE A 177 -14.76 15.08 19.61
C PHE A 177 -15.35 16.38 20.15
N ASP A 178 -14.59 17.48 20.05
CA ASP A 178 -15.21 18.80 20.08
C ASP A 178 -16.02 19.00 18.79
N GLU A 179 -16.97 19.94 18.80
CA GLU A 179 -17.89 20.16 17.67
C GLU A 179 -17.13 20.45 16.37
N LEU A 180 -16.04 21.22 16.45
CA LEU A 180 -15.16 21.52 15.34
C LEU A 180 -14.47 20.25 14.79
N GLY A 181 -13.92 19.43 15.67
CA GLY A 181 -13.24 18.21 15.29
C GLY A 181 -14.17 17.20 14.64
N ALA A 182 -15.38 17.05 15.17
CA ALA A 182 -16.43 16.23 14.56
C ALA A 182 -16.79 16.75 13.17
N HIS A 183 -17.02 18.06 13.03
CA HIS A 183 -17.33 18.68 11.74
C HIS A 183 -16.23 18.42 10.69
N CYS A 184 -14.96 18.66 11.05
CA CYS A 184 -13.84 18.45 10.14
C CYS A 184 -13.66 16.97 9.78
N PHE A 185 -13.89 16.07 10.73
CA PHE A 185 -13.84 14.63 10.49
C PHE A 185 -14.95 14.18 9.53
N PHE A 186 -16.18 14.64 9.71
CA PHE A 186 -17.27 14.35 8.80
C PHE A 186 -16.99 14.85 7.38
N GLN A 187 -16.41 16.04 7.22
CA GLN A 187 -16.01 16.53 5.90
C GLN A 187 -14.98 15.64 5.20
N LEU A 188 -14.12 14.94 5.96
CA LEU A 188 -13.12 14.03 5.38
C LEU A 188 -13.75 12.72 4.87
N ILE A 189 -14.77 12.20 5.57
CA ILE A 189 -15.35 10.87 5.28
C ILE A 189 -16.65 10.91 4.48
N SER A 190 -17.16 12.10 4.15
CA SER A 190 -18.40 12.32 3.39
C SER A 190 -18.17 12.39 1.88
#